data_AF-A0A8H6S2I3-F1
#
_entry.id   AF-A0A8H6S2I3-F1
#
_cell.length_a   1.000
_cell.length_b   1.000
_cell.length_c   1.000
_cell.angle_alpha   90.00
_cell.angle_beta   90.00
_cell.angle_gamma   90.00
#
_symmetry.space_group_name_H-M   'P 1'
#
loop_
_entity.id
_entity.type
_entity.pdbx_description
1 polymer ?
#
loop_
_entity_poly.entity_id
_entity_poly.type
_entity_poly.pdbx_seq_one_letter_code
_entity_poly.pdbx_strand_id
1 'polypeptide(L)'
;MLPTKPQKKLPACDSCKLKRVLCHSTAEGPCPRCAEKGILCKTTLTPRGRPKKHANSTPPLAQSQASSSSSPQPSNAPLLTPELTRHLIKCFNDLPQSKHPIFHRIEIERLVGAASWRIDLLHPQAAVLTTCICAVSASVSWHPAVIGPGPGPESLTDATFIYPGADLRSYGQRRASAGRALRERAVSAACAARIVLEPSEYNTASCMLLDTLEEDVDTSSRPWASAFMSHLRAVSASWPDREPGPIYWATFLANGRRHASDAVAATYPRVGASLRLWLLVLQVPRTLADQLSLVGNIPPPLESYFEEIQKQSGNRLLSKPNPTAMLVFNGAPTFLFHTTQLTRDLHEQLGGEFARRNPPSEPAVVKLLNTLSTMHSIVSHCFTHVEFTNETALRSAKMSIIELRSRLETSPEFRAHAFVMTAAFTGLLLSLHRALEHHARSDTLVLAPQVRSNWNPQSATWAQTRMAALRRQVHELALSALPDVYRLLILQRFPLCGLSVAWLNVVQWAEFLADEVDATGSVILDLHLRVAEELLNTLKGLGYSQNSTRLDTIIARLETHIAAYNLGKSNEAAVELFTGLNSEPPESVMSNMSFLLDGSWMMNTAVEI
;
A
#
# COMPACT_ATOMS: atom_id res chain seq x y z
N MET A 1 53.74 40.26 38.14
CA MET A 1 52.37 40.75 37.92
C MET A 1 51.97 40.41 36.48
N LEU A 2 51.17 39.37 36.28
CA LEU A 2 50.69 38.94 34.96
C LEU A 2 49.38 39.69 34.62
N PRO A 3 49.20 40.18 33.38
CA PRO A 3 48.03 40.95 32.99
C PRO A 3 46.80 40.04 32.87
N THR A 4 45.71 40.40 33.55
CA THR A 4 44.40 39.74 33.44
C THR A 4 43.84 39.91 32.04
N LYS A 5 43.55 38.78 31.38
CA LYS A 5 42.94 38.74 30.04
C LYS A 5 41.58 39.45 30.06
N PRO A 6 41.24 40.25 29.03
CA PRO A 6 39.94 40.92 28.95
C PRO A 6 38.80 39.90 28.86
N GLN A 7 37.78 40.06 29.70
CA GLN A 7 36.59 39.20 29.71
C GLN A 7 35.88 39.27 28.34
N LYS A 8 35.58 38.09 27.77
CA LYS A 8 34.84 37.97 26.51
C LYS A 8 33.44 38.55 26.69
N LYS A 9 33.07 39.52 25.86
CA LYS A 9 31.72 40.11 25.85
C LYS A 9 30.68 39.02 25.57
N LEU A 10 29.69 38.90 26.46
CA LEU A 10 28.56 37.99 26.30
C LEU A 10 27.63 38.46 25.17
N PRO A 11 26.91 37.55 24.50
CA PRO A 11 25.93 37.93 23.48
C PRO A 11 24.77 38.74 24.09
N ALA A 12 24.10 39.54 23.26
CA ALA A 12 22.88 40.24 23.64
C ALA A 12 21.71 39.26 23.82
N CYS A 13 20.82 39.53 24.78
CA CYS A 13 19.60 38.73 24.98
C CYS A 13 18.60 38.92 23.83
N ASP A 14 17.68 37.97 23.67
CA ASP A 14 16.71 37.97 22.58
C ASP A 14 15.79 39.20 22.60
N SER A 15 15.38 39.66 23.79
CA SER A 15 14.51 40.84 23.92
C SER A 15 15.20 42.14 23.49
N CYS A 16 16.47 42.35 23.86
CA CYS A 16 17.24 43.53 23.42
C CYS A 16 17.59 43.44 21.93
N LYS A 17 17.84 42.23 21.43
CA LYS A 17 18.12 41.97 20.01
C LYS A 17 16.90 42.24 19.13
N LEU A 18 15.71 41.79 19.53
CA LEU A 18 14.46 42.04 18.82
C LEU A 18 14.15 43.54 18.74
N LYS A 19 14.39 44.27 19.84
CA LYS A 19 14.19 45.73 19.90
C LYS A 19 15.34 46.53 19.28
N ARG A 20 16.40 45.88 18.77
CA ARG A 20 17.60 46.50 18.19
C ARG A 20 18.27 47.52 19.13
N VAL A 21 18.29 47.23 20.43
CA VAL A 21 18.90 48.10 21.45
C VAL A 21 20.10 47.43 22.12
N LEU A 22 21.07 48.24 22.59
CA LEU A 22 22.26 47.74 23.29
C LEU A 22 21.87 46.91 24.53
N CYS A 23 22.48 45.73 24.68
CA CYS A 23 22.26 44.82 25.80
C CYS A 23 23.46 44.84 26.75
N HIS A 24 23.21 45.00 28.05
CA HIS A 24 24.21 44.83 29.11
C HIS A 24 24.01 43.44 29.74
N SER A 25 24.42 42.38 29.04
CA SER A 25 24.27 41.01 29.54
C SER A 25 25.20 40.76 30.73
N THR A 26 24.62 40.29 31.83
CA THR A 26 25.35 39.81 33.02
C THR A 26 25.48 38.28 32.94
N ALA A 27 26.50 37.72 33.59
CA ALA A 27 26.70 36.27 33.64
C ALA A 27 25.62 35.57 34.47
N GLU A 28 25.07 36.28 35.46
CA GLU A 28 24.00 35.82 36.32
C GLU A 28 22.85 36.83 36.28
N GLY A 29 21.63 36.35 35.99
CA GLY A 29 20.40 37.14 36.03
C GLY A 29 19.97 37.82 34.71
N PRO A 30 18.75 38.43 34.71
CA PRO A 30 18.23 39.18 33.57
C PRO A 30 19.06 40.46 33.33
N CYS A 31 19.20 40.88 32.07
CA CYS A 31 19.91 42.13 31.81
C CYS A 31 19.17 43.33 32.44
N PRO A 32 19.88 44.40 32.86
CA PRO A 32 19.28 45.54 33.57
C PRO A 32 18.09 46.15 32.84
N ARG A 33 18.13 46.17 31.51
CA ARG A 33 17.04 46.68 30.65
C ARG A 33 15.80 45.81 30.64
N CYS A 34 15.98 44.49 30.73
CA CYS A 34 14.85 43.57 30.83
C CYS A 34 14.26 43.61 32.25
N ALA A 35 15.10 43.74 33.26
CA ALA A 35 14.70 43.89 34.66
C ALA A 35 13.87 45.17 34.87
N GLU A 36 14.37 46.33 34.41
CA GLU A 36 13.69 47.62 34.53
C GLU A 36 12.32 47.64 33.83
N LYS A 37 12.19 46.90 32.72
CA LYS A 37 10.94 46.83 31.95
C LYS A 37 10.00 45.70 32.36
N GLY A 38 10.34 44.95 33.41
CA GLY A 38 9.55 43.80 33.88
C GLY A 38 9.35 42.70 32.84
N ILE A 39 10.24 42.59 31.84
CA ILE A 39 10.13 41.59 30.76
C ILE A 39 11.06 40.40 31.03
N LEU A 40 10.53 39.19 30.85
CA LEU A 40 11.28 37.95 31.06
C LEU A 40 12.48 37.87 30.08
N CYS A 41 13.69 37.98 30.63
CA CYS A 41 14.93 37.90 29.85
C CYS A 41 15.26 36.42 29.54
N LYS A 42 14.93 35.94 28.34
CA LYS A 42 15.35 34.62 27.87
C LYS A 42 16.77 34.71 27.31
N THR A 43 17.78 34.35 28.10
CA THR A 43 19.17 34.21 27.66
C THR A 43 19.47 32.73 27.43
N THR A 44 19.35 32.23 26.19
CA THR A 44 19.90 30.90 25.85
C THR A 44 21.41 31.06 25.65
N LEU A 45 22.19 30.73 26.68
CA LEU A 45 23.67 30.71 26.61
C LEU A 45 24.14 29.50 25.77
N THR A 46 23.85 29.48 24.48
CA THR A 46 24.51 28.58 23.53
C THR A 46 25.60 29.35 22.80
N PRO A 47 26.90 29.10 23.07
CA PRO A 47 27.98 29.71 22.31
C PRO A 47 27.90 29.21 20.86
N ARG A 48 27.45 30.08 19.95
CA ARG A 48 27.49 29.79 18.50
C ARG A 48 28.95 29.84 18.05
N GLY A 49 29.58 28.67 17.95
CA GLY A 49 30.87 28.52 17.30
C GLY A 49 30.76 28.96 15.84
N ARG A 50 31.61 29.91 15.44
CA ARG A 50 31.76 30.32 14.04
C ARG A 50 32.39 29.14 13.27
N PRO A 51 31.88 28.74 12.09
CA PRO A 51 32.48 27.64 11.33
C PRO A 51 33.92 28.03 10.94
N LYS A 52 34.92 27.32 11.47
CA LYS A 52 36.30 27.43 10.98
C LYS A 52 36.43 26.55 9.75
N LYS A 53 36.68 27.20 8.62
CA LYS A 53 37.20 26.60 7.40
C LYS A 53 38.68 26.27 7.68
N HIS A 54 39.09 25.00 7.69
CA HIS A 54 40.44 24.57 7.28
C HIS A 54 40.54 23.04 7.17
N ALA A 55 41.49 22.65 6.32
CA ALA A 55 41.66 21.38 5.63
C ALA A 55 42.31 20.26 6.49
N ASN A 56 42.09 19.03 6.02
CA ASN A 56 42.86 17.79 6.21
C ASN A 56 43.66 17.61 7.51
N SER A 57 43.15 16.76 8.41
CA SER A 57 43.90 15.70 9.10
C SER A 57 43.01 14.94 10.10
N THR A 58 42.81 13.65 9.86
CA THR A 58 42.38 12.58 10.80
C THR A 58 43.41 12.47 11.94
N PRO A 59 43.13 12.13 13.24
CA PRO A 59 42.37 10.94 13.75
C PRO A 59 41.71 11.16 15.16
N PRO A 60 41.37 10.15 16.02
CA PRO A 60 40.97 8.74 15.83
C PRO A 60 39.53 8.43 16.33
N LEU A 61 38.95 7.31 15.85
CA LEU A 61 37.66 6.77 16.29
C LEU A 61 37.72 6.15 17.70
N ALA A 62 36.74 6.50 18.54
CA ALA A 62 36.30 5.69 19.67
C ALA A 62 35.12 4.81 19.23
N GLN A 63 35.21 3.54 19.59
CA GLN A 63 34.41 2.40 19.15
C GLN A 63 32.97 2.46 19.67
N SER A 64 32.00 2.25 18.78
CA SER A 64 30.75 1.56 19.10
C SER A 64 30.64 0.36 18.17
N GLN A 65 30.54 -0.81 18.80
CA GLN A 65 30.56 -2.12 18.18
C GLN A 65 29.42 -2.31 17.20
N ALA A 66 29.76 -2.35 15.91
CA ALA A 66 29.00 -3.11 14.92
C ALA A 66 29.79 -4.40 14.69
N SER A 67 29.14 -5.54 14.89
CA SER A 67 29.68 -6.87 14.64
C SER A 67 29.97 -7.03 13.14
N SER A 68 31.20 -6.71 12.75
CA SER A 68 31.72 -6.89 11.40
C SER A 68 32.37 -8.27 11.27
N SER A 69 31.64 -9.24 10.74
CA SER A 69 32.25 -10.36 10.02
C SER A 69 32.43 -9.94 8.55
N SER A 70 33.51 -9.19 8.28
CA SER A 70 33.94 -8.89 6.92
C SER A 70 34.66 -10.09 6.31
N SER A 71 33.99 -10.74 5.35
CA SER A 71 34.68 -11.30 4.18
C SER A 71 34.36 -10.41 2.98
N PRO A 72 35.34 -10.02 2.13
CA PRO A 72 35.05 -9.31 0.89
C PRO A 72 34.43 -10.32 -0.07
N GLN A 73 33.09 -10.41 -0.11
CA GLN A 73 32.44 -11.06 -1.23
C GLN A 73 32.65 -10.19 -2.48
N PRO A 74 33.10 -10.75 -3.60
CA PRO A 74 33.16 -10.00 -4.85
C PRO A 74 31.74 -9.47 -5.15
N SER A 75 31.64 -8.18 -5.42
CA SER A 75 30.40 -7.56 -5.89
C SER A 75 30.08 -8.11 -7.27
N ASN A 76 29.40 -9.27 -7.31
CA ASN A 76 28.84 -9.87 -8.52
C ASN A 76 27.59 -9.08 -8.95
N ALA A 77 27.71 -7.76 -9.09
CA ALA A 77 26.66 -6.96 -9.67
C ALA A 77 26.49 -7.42 -11.13
N PRO A 78 25.29 -7.84 -11.56
CA PRO A 78 25.10 -8.28 -12.92
C PRO A 78 25.46 -7.14 -13.88
N LEU A 79 26.39 -7.41 -14.79
CA LEU A 79 26.69 -6.49 -15.88
C LEU A 79 25.47 -6.46 -16.81
N LEU A 80 24.98 -5.27 -17.16
CA LEU A 80 23.88 -5.09 -18.09
C LEU A 80 24.37 -5.32 -19.54
N THR A 81 24.71 -6.57 -19.84
CA THR A 81 25.02 -7.04 -21.20
C THR A 81 23.80 -6.87 -22.10
N PRO A 82 23.97 -6.71 -23.43
CA PRO A 82 22.86 -6.62 -24.39
C PRO A 82 21.78 -7.71 -24.21
N GLU A 83 22.20 -8.94 -23.93
CA GLU A 83 21.33 -10.11 -23.73
C GLU A 83 20.46 -9.95 -22.47
N LEU A 84 21.09 -9.61 -21.35
CA LEU A 84 20.39 -9.35 -20.09
C LEU A 84 19.45 -8.14 -20.20
N THR A 85 19.89 -7.04 -20.82
CA THR A 85 19.06 -5.84 -21.05
C THR A 85 17.81 -6.19 -21.85
N ARG A 86 17.96 -6.97 -22.94
CA ARG A 86 16.83 -7.45 -23.74
C ARG A 86 15.86 -8.31 -22.91
N HIS A 87 16.39 -9.23 -22.09
CA HIS A 87 15.58 -10.05 -21.21
C HIS A 87 14.79 -9.19 -20.20
N LEU A 88 15.45 -8.24 -19.54
CA LEU A 88 14.81 -7.38 -18.53
C LEU A 88 13.75 -6.46 -19.14
N ILE A 89 13.97 -5.93 -20.35
CA ILE A 89 12.94 -5.17 -21.07
C ILE A 89 11.75 -6.08 -21.43
N LYS A 90 11.99 -7.31 -21.85
CA LYS A 90 10.90 -8.29 -22.08
C LYS A 90 10.11 -8.56 -20.79
N CYS A 91 10.80 -8.75 -19.67
CA CYS A 91 10.18 -8.92 -18.37
C CYS A 91 9.34 -7.71 -17.94
N PHE A 92 9.76 -6.50 -18.28
CA PHE A 92 9.01 -5.28 -17.98
C PHE A 92 7.61 -5.31 -18.60
N ASN A 93 7.44 -5.98 -19.73
CA ASN A 93 6.17 -6.04 -20.45
C ASN A 93 5.10 -6.87 -19.74
N ASP A 94 5.52 -7.78 -18.87
CA ASP A 94 4.64 -8.51 -17.96
C ASP A 94 4.27 -7.68 -16.73
N LEU A 95 5.03 -6.61 -16.48
CA LEU A 95 4.82 -5.75 -15.33
C LEU A 95 3.75 -4.70 -15.59
N PRO A 96 2.97 -4.39 -14.54
CA PRO A 96 2.05 -3.26 -14.54
C PRO A 96 2.57 -1.93 -15.06
N GLN A 97 3.78 -1.58 -14.65
CA GLN A 97 4.45 -0.31 -14.89
C GLN A 97 4.45 0.00 -16.39
N SER A 98 4.62 -1.04 -17.23
CA SER A 98 4.66 -0.92 -18.69
C SER A 98 3.37 -0.41 -19.34
N LYS A 99 2.26 -0.38 -18.59
CA LYS A 99 0.96 0.12 -19.04
C LYS A 99 0.67 1.54 -18.58
N HIS A 100 1.59 2.19 -17.87
CA HIS A 100 1.40 3.57 -17.43
C HIS A 100 1.36 4.52 -18.65
N PRO A 101 0.43 5.49 -18.72
CA PRO A 101 0.29 6.38 -19.86
C PRO A 101 1.54 7.19 -20.19
N ILE A 102 2.33 7.56 -19.17
CA ILE A 102 3.66 8.19 -19.34
C ILE A 102 4.71 7.33 -20.09
N PHE A 103 4.47 6.02 -20.28
CA PHE A 103 5.39 5.16 -21.01
C PHE A 103 5.01 5.03 -22.49
N HIS A 104 5.86 5.58 -23.34
CA HIS A 104 5.92 5.22 -24.75
C HIS A 104 6.73 3.93 -24.93
N ARG A 105 6.18 2.81 -24.45
CA ARG A 105 6.88 1.49 -24.42
C ARG A 105 7.47 1.11 -25.77
N ILE A 106 6.69 1.22 -26.85
CA ILE A 106 7.11 0.86 -28.21
C ILE A 106 8.30 1.71 -28.64
N GLU A 107 8.30 2.99 -28.27
CA GLU A 107 9.38 3.90 -28.59
C GLU A 107 10.67 3.55 -27.83
N ILE A 108 10.58 3.28 -26.53
CA ILE A 108 11.73 2.85 -25.72
C ILE A 108 12.31 1.54 -26.26
N GLU A 109 11.48 0.54 -26.56
CA GLU A 109 11.94 -0.72 -27.15
C GLU A 109 12.66 -0.49 -28.50
N ARG A 110 12.13 0.41 -29.34
CA ARG A 110 12.74 0.80 -30.62
C ARG A 110 14.08 1.50 -30.43
N LEU A 111 14.17 2.45 -29.50
CA LEU A 111 15.39 3.21 -29.20
C LEU A 111 16.50 2.29 -28.67
N VAL A 112 16.17 1.43 -27.70
CA VAL A 112 17.12 0.47 -27.14
C VAL A 112 17.54 -0.57 -28.19
N GLY A 113 16.60 -1.02 -29.04
CA GLY A 113 16.89 -1.90 -30.16
C GLY A 113 17.87 -1.28 -31.17
N ALA A 114 17.66 -0.02 -31.54
CA ALA A 114 18.56 0.73 -32.41
C ALA A 114 19.97 0.91 -31.81
N ALA A 115 20.06 1.05 -30.49
CA ALA A 115 21.32 1.08 -29.74
C ALA A 115 21.95 -0.32 -29.54
N SER A 116 21.44 -1.37 -30.21
CA SER A 116 21.90 -2.76 -30.02
C SER A 116 21.84 -3.21 -28.55
N TRP A 117 20.85 -2.73 -27.81
CA TRP A 117 20.62 -3.04 -26.39
C TRP A 117 21.75 -2.58 -25.45
N ARG A 118 22.59 -1.65 -25.92
CA ARG A 118 23.65 -1.00 -25.14
C ARG A 118 23.14 0.31 -24.55
N ILE A 119 23.03 0.35 -23.23
CA ILE A 119 22.45 1.48 -22.49
C ILE A 119 23.34 2.73 -22.59
N ASP A 120 24.65 2.54 -22.67
CA ASP A 120 25.69 3.56 -22.81
C ASP A 120 25.60 4.37 -24.12
N LEU A 121 24.93 3.84 -25.15
CA LEU A 121 24.74 4.53 -26.42
C LEU A 121 23.46 5.37 -26.49
N LEU A 122 22.62 5.33 -25.45
CA LEU A 122 21.37 6.06 -25.40
C LEU A 122 21.58 7.52 -24.95
N HIS A 123 20.64 8.39 -25.32
CA HIS A 123 20.55 9.72 -24.73
C HIS A 123 20.46 9.61 -23.20
N PRO A 124 21.10 10.49 -22.40
CA PRO A 124 21.20 10.33 -20.94
C PRO A 124 19.86 10.04 -20.23
N GLN A 125 18.79 10.74 -20.60
CA GLN A 125 17.47 10.51 -19.99
C GLN A 125 16.88 9.14 -20.35
N ALA A 126 17.06 8.68 -21.59
CA ALA A 126 16.64 7.35 -22.03
C ALA A 126 17.51 6.24 -21.42
N ALA A 127 18.81 6.50 -21.21
CA ALA A 127 19.73 5.60 -20.52
C ALA A 127 19.32 5.40 -19.06
N VAL A 128 18.98 6.48 -18.35
CA VAL A 128 18.46 6.41 -16.97
C VAL A 128 17.16 5.63 -16.92
N LEU A 129 16.19 5.97 -17.79
CA LEU A 129 14.90 5.26 -17.81
C LEU A 129 15.08 3.76 -18.07
N THR A 130 15.93 3.40 -19.04
CA THR A 130 16.24 2.00 -19.36
C THR A 130 16.89 1.28 -18.19
N THR A 131 17.77 1.97 -17.44
CA THR A 131 18.39 1.42 -16.23
C THR A 131 17.34 1.20 -15.13
N CYS A 132 16.41 2.14 -14.94
CA CYS A 132 15.29 1.98 -14.00
C CYS A 132 14.36 0.82 -14.39
N ILE A 133 14.04 0.68 -15.68
CA ILE A 133 13.28 -0.47 -16.21
C ILE A 133 14.00 -1.78 -15.88
N CYS A 134 15.31 -1.85 -16.13
CA CYS A 134 16.10 -3.04 -15.83
C CYS A 134 16.10 -3.39 -14.33
N ALA A 135 16.22 -2.38 -13.47
CA ALA A 135 16.18 -2.57 -12.02
C ALA A 135 14.81 -3.07 -11.53
N VAL A 136 13.71 -2.49 -12.01
CA VAL A 136 12.35 -2.95 -11.67
C VAL A 136 12.11 -4.36 -12.21
N SER A 137 12.48 -4.64 -13.45
CA SER A 137 12.32 -5.96 -14.08
C SER A 137 13.17 -7.06 -13.44
N ALA A 138 14.23 -6.71 -12.72
CA ALA A 138 15.03 -7.68 -11.99
C ALA A 138 14.13 -8.49 -11.04
N SER A 139 13.13 -7.85 -10.43
CA SER A 139 12.19 -8.46 -9.48
C SER A 139 11.31 -9.58 -10.05
N VAL A 140 11.18 -9.70 -11.39
CA VAL A 140 10.49 -10.83 -12.04
C VAL A 140 11.40 -11.73 -12.85
N SER A 141 12.65 -11.31 -13.05
CA SER A 141 13.55 -11.94 -14.00
C SER A 141 13.81 -13.38 -13.63
N TRP A 142 13.69 -14.26 -14.61
CA TRP A 142 14.10 -15.66 -14.49
C TRP A 142 15.49 -15.93 -15.09
N HIS A 143 16.23 -14.87 -15.43
CA HIS A 143 17.56 -15.00 -16.00
C HIS A 143 18.57 -15.49 -14.94
N PRO A 144 19.45 -16.45 -15.25
CA PRO A 144 20.45 -16.96 -14.30
C PRO A 144 21.36 -15.89 -13.72
N ALA A 145 21.71 -14.86 -14.50
CA ALA A 145 22.50 -13.72 -14.02
C ALA A 145 21.81 -12.86 -12.94
N VAL A 146 20.48 -12.96 -12.81
CA VAL A 146 19.69 -12.21 -11.83
C VAL A 146 19.22 -13.12 -10.69
N ILE A 147 18.70 -14.31 -11.00
CA ILE A 147 18.31 -15.29 -9.96
C ILE A 147 19.54 -15.79 -9.19
N GLY A 148 20.68 -15.95 -9.85
CA GLY A 148 21.84 -16.61 -9.28
C GLY A 148 21.89 -18.11 -9.57
N PRO A 149 22.93 -18.81 -9.07
CA PRO A 149 23.18 -20.21 -9.39
C PRO A 149 22.12 -21.15 -8.83
N GLY A 150 21.90 -22.27 -9.51
CA GLY A 150 20.95 -23.34 -9.13
C GLY A 150 19.80 -23.52 -10.13
N PRO A 151 18.91 -24.50 -9.92
CA PRO A 151 17.75 -24.69 -10.78
C PRO A 151 16.86 -23.44 -10.76
N GLY A 152 16.31 -23.10 -11.91
CA GLY A 152 15.48 -21.92 -12.10
C GLY A 152 14.47 -22.12 -13.22
N PRO A 153 13.34 -21.40 -13.17
CA PRO A 153 12.32 -21.49 -14.20
C PRO A 153 12.85 -20.96 -15.55
N GLU A 154 12.42 -21.57 -16.64
CA GLU A 154 12.71 -21.05 -18.00
C GLU A 154 11.72 -19.95 -18.42
N SER A 155 10.60 -19.84 -17.71
CA SER A 155 9.57 -18.82 -17.91
C SER A 155 8.72 -18.63 -16.65
N LEU A 156 8.01 -17.51 -16.55
CA LEU A 156 7.02 -17.27 -15.48
C LEU A 156 5.79 -18.20 -15.54
N THR A 157 5.66 -19.00 -16.60
CA THR A 157 4.58 -19.96 -16.80
C THR A 157 5.05 -21.41 -16.64
N ASP A 158 6.28 -21.59 -16.16
CA ASP A 158 6.87 -22.90 -15.95
C ASP A 158 6.22 -23.59 -14.74
N ALA A 159 5.29 -24.50 -15.03
CA ALA A 159 4.50 -25.20 -14.01
C ALA A 159 5.33 -26.13 -13.11
N THR A 160 6.58 -26.44 -13.49
CA THR A 160 7.46 -27.28 -12.66
C THR A 160 7.97 -26.54 -11.43
N PHE A 161 8.20 -25.23 -11.56
CA PHE A 161 8.71 -24.38 -10.49
C PHE A 161 7.67 -23.39 -9.96
N ILE A 162 6.74 -22.96 -10.80
CA ILE A 162 5.78 -21.88 -10.52
C ILE A 162 4.37 -22.46 -10.62
N TYR A 163 3.80 -22.84 -9.48
CA TYR A 163 2.41 -23.29 -9.36
C TYR A 163 1.77 -22.72 -8.08
N PRO A 164 0.44 -22.56 -8.03
CA PRO A 164 -0.25 -22.06 -6.83
C PRO A 164 0.11 -22.89 -5.59
N GLY A 165 0.61 -22.24 -4.54
CA GLY A 165 1.07 -22.90 -3.30
C GLY A 165 2.56 -23.25 -3.28
N ALA A 166 3.30 -23.06 -4.38
CA ALA A 166 4.76 -23.19 -4.37
C ALA A 166 5.41 -22.15 -3.44
N ASP A 167 6.38 -22.58 -2.63
CA ASP A 167 7.19 -21.66 -1.82
C ASP A 167 8.35 -21.12 -2.65
N LEU A 168 8.25 -19.84 -3.04
CA LEU A 168 9.19 -19.20 -3.95
C LEU A 168 10.22 -18.31 -3.25
N ARG A 169 10.24 -18.29 -1.91
CA ARG A 169 11.14 -17.42 -1.12
C ARG A 169 12.62 -17.64 -1.43
N SER A 170 13.01 -18.88 -1.73
CA SER A 170 14.39 -19.21 -2.09
C SER A 170 14.87 -18.46 -3.34
N TYR A 171 13.98 -18.16 -4.29
CA TYR A 171 14.32 -17.37 -5.48
C TYR A 171 14.54 -15.90 -5.14
N GLY A 172 13.67 -15.29 -4.32
CA GLY A 172 13.83 -13.91 -3.86
C GLY A 172 15.12 -13.72 -3.06
N GLN A 173 15.44 -14.69 -2.19
CA GLN A 173 16.70 -14.69 -1.42
C GLN A 173 17.93 -14.71 -2.32
N ARG A 174 17.99 -15.62 -3.31
CA ARG A 174 19.13 -15.69 -4.24
C ARG A 174 19.26 -14.43 -5.10
N ARG A 175 18.13 -13.87 -5.57
CA ARG A 175 18.08 -12.65 -6.38
C ARG A 175 18.45 -11.37 -5.63
N ALA A 176 18.24 -11.31 -4.31
CA ALA A 176 18.31 -10.08 -3.52
C ALA A 176 19.60 -9.27 -3.74
N SER A 177 20.75 -9.93 -3.90
CA SER A 177 22.03 -9.27 -4.18
C SER A 177 22.04 -8.57 -5.54
N ALA A 178 21.63 -9.26 -6.60
CA ALA A 178 21.54 -8.74 -7.96
C ALA A 178 20.50 -7.61 -8.07
N GLY A 179 19.34 -7.77 -7.41
CA GLY A 179 18.29 -6.75 -7.34
C GLY A 179 18.80 -5.44 -6.71
N ARG A 180 19.45 -5.52 -5.54
CA ARG A 180 20.05 -4.36 -4.87
C ARG A 180 21.10 -3.67 -5.73
N ALA A 181 21.99 -4.42 -6.37
CA ALA A 181 23.01 -3.86 -7.24
C ALA A 181 22.43 -3.11 -8.46
N LEU A 182 21.37 -3.65 -9.07
CA LEU A 182 20.68 -2.97 -10.18
C LEU A 182 19.92 -1.72 -9.72
N ARG A 183 19.30 -1.77 -8.54
CA ARG A 183 18.68 -0.61 -7.92
C ARG A 183 19.69 0.50 -7.65
N GLU A 184 20.81 0.19 -6.99
CA GLU A 184 21.88 1.16 -6.71
C GLU A 184 22.39 1.80 -7.99
N ARG A 185 22.55 1.01 -9.06
CA ARG A 185 22.91 1.51 -10.39
C ARG A 185 21.87 2.48 -10.94
N ALA A 186 20.58 2.17 -10.84
CA ALA A 186 19.49 3.05 -11.28
C ALA A 186 19.47 4.37 -10.50
N VAL A 187 19.57 4.32 -9.17
CA VAL A 187 19.65 5.51 -8.32
C VAL A 187 20.88 6.35 -8.66
N SER A 188 22.05 5.73 -8.82
CA SER A 188 23.28 6.44 -9.20
C SER A 188 23.16 7.11 -10.56
N ALA A 189 22.57 6.43 -11.55
CA ALA A 189 22.34 7.00 -12.88
C ALA A 189 21.39 8.21 -12.82
N ALA A 190 20.30 8.08 -12.07
CA ALA A 190 19.32 9.14 -11.86
C ALA A 190 19.92 10.37 -11.17
N CYS A 191 20.73 10.17 -10.13
CA CYS A 191 21.44 11.24 -9.43
C CYS A 191 22.46 11.93 -10.34
N ALA A 192 23.24 11.17 -11.11
CA ALA A 192 24.22 11.72 -12.04
C ALA A 192 23.58 12.57 -13.14
N ALA A 193 22.44 12.13 -13.67
CA ALA A 193 21.66 12.87 -14.68
C ALA A 193 20.76 13.97 -14.10
N ARG A 194 20.71 14.13 -12.76
CA ARG A 194 19.90 15.13 -12.05
C ARG A 194 18.42 15.14 -12.47
N ILE A 195 17.85 13.95 -12.70
CA ILE A 195 16.50 13.82 -13.29
C ILE A 195 15.42 14.57 -12.50
N VAL A 196 15.60 14.74 -11.18
CA VAL A 196 14.66 15.46 -10.30
C VAL A 196 14.50 16.95 -10.69
N LEU A 197 15.49 17.56 -11.33
CA LEU A 197 15.49 18.99 -11.63
C LEU A 197 14.87 19.34 -13.00
N GLU A 198 14.91 18.42 -13.95
CA GLU A 198 14.50 18.68 -15.34
C GLU A 198 13.24 17.88 -15.68
N PRO A 199 12.07 18.52 -15.83
CA PRO A 199 10.86 17.83 -16.23
C PRO A 199 10.94 17.36 -17.68
N SER A 200 10.79 16.06 -17.89
CA SER A 200 10.60 15.43 -19.21
C SER A 200 9.79 14.14 -19.02
N GLU A 201 9.20 13.59 -20.08
CA GLU A 201 8.47 12.32 -19.99
C GLU A 201 9.37 11.18 -19.49
N TYR A 202 10.62 11.11 -19.95
CA TYR A 202 11.58 10.11 -19.49
C TYR A 202 11.98 10.30 -18.03
N ASN A 203 12.21 11.54 -17.58
CA ASN A 203 12.55 11.81 -16.17
C ASN A 203 11.35 11.57 -15.25
N THR A 204 10.14 11.91 -15.72
CA THR A 204 8.87 11.61 -15.02
C THR A 204 8.73 10.10 -14.84
N ALA A 205 8.82 9.32 -15.93
CA ALA A 205 8.75 7.87 -15.89
C ALA A 205 9.87 7.25 -15.02
N SER A 206 11.08 7.80 -15.06
CA SER A 206 12.20 7.35 -14.24
C SER A 206 11.95 7.56 -12.75
N CYS A 207 11.44 8.73 -12.36
CA CYS A 207 11.08 9.03 -10.97
C CYS A 207 9.99 8.08 -10.48
N MET A 208 8.98 7.77 -11.32
CA MET A 208 7.95 6.80 -10.97
C MET A 208 8.54 5.40 -10.70
N LEU A 209 9.42 4.90 -11.57
CA LEU A 209 10.03 3.57 -11.37
C LEU A 209 10.95 3.53 -10.15
N LEU A 210 11.71 4.59 -9.88
CA LEU A 210 12.57 4.67 -8.69
C LEU A 210 11.74 4.65 -7.41
N ASP A 211 10.58 5.29 -7.42
CA ASP A 211 9.64 5.25 -6.30
C ASP A 211 9.10 3.83 -6.02
N THR A 212 9.00 2.98 -7.05
CA THR A 212 8.65 1.54 -6.91
C THR A 212 9.80 0.66 -6.44
N LEU A 213 11.04 1.16 -6.45
CA LEU A 213 12.22 0.43 -6.00
C LEU A 213 12.57 0.70 -4.54
N GLU A 214 11.90 1.65 -3.88
CA GLU A 214 12.15 1.99 -2.48
C GLU A 214 11.79 0.81 -1.55
N GLU A 215 12.81 0.16 -0.97
CA GLU A 215 12.66 -1.01 -0.08
C GLU A 215 12.17 -0.61 1.31
N ASP A 216 12.67 0.53 1.80
CA ASP A 216 12.31 1.07 3.11
C ASP A 216 11.38 2.26 2.89
N VAL A 217 10.14 1.93 2.56
CA VAL A 217 9.14 2.97 2.58
C VAL A 217 8.87 3.44 4.01
N ASP A 218 9.34 2.68 5.02
CA ASP A 218 9.17 2.88 6.46
C ASP A 218 9.78 4.22 6.87
N THR A 219 10.97 4.52 6.38
CA THR A 219 11.71 5.70 6.85
C THR A 219 11.93 6.76 5.78
N SER A 220 11.51 6.50 4.54
CA SER A 220 11.89 7.29 3.39
C SER A 220 11.02 8.54 3.20
N SER A 221 11.68 9.67 2.94
CA SER A 221 11.07 10.93 2.54
C SER A 221 10.47 10.92 1.11
N ARG A 222 10.38 9.73 0.48
CA ARG A 222 9.89 9.46 -0.89
C ARG A 222 10.16 10.61 -1.87
N PRO A 223 11.43 10.98 -2.08
CA PRO A 223 11.78 12.12 -2.93
C PRO A 223 11.34 11.91 -4.39
N TRP A 224 11.38 10.66 -4.88
CA TRP A 224 11.02 10.29 -6.25
C TRP A 224 9.53 10.49 -6.55
N ALA A 225 8.64 10.13 -5.62
CA ALA A 225 7.21 10.44 -5.69
C ALA A 225 6.94 11.95 -5.84
N SER A 226 7.65 12.76 -5.06
CA SER A 226 7.50 14.21 -5.10
C SER A 226 8.01 14.81 -6.41
N ALA A 227 9.14 14.29 -6.91
CA ALA A 227 9.71 14.67 -8.19
C ALA A 227 8.78 14.30 -9.36
N PHE A 228 8.29 13.05 -9.37
CA PHE A 228 7.32 12.56 -10.34
C PHE A 228 6.11 13.48 -10.45
N MET A 229 5.48 13.82 -9.32
CA MET A 229 4.32 14.73 -9.33
C MET A 229 4.66 16.13 -9.84
N SER A 230 5.84 16.64 -9.50
CA SER A 230 6.28 17.94 -10.01
C SER A 230 6.50 17.91 -11.52
N HIS A 231 7.12 16.85 -12.04
CA HIS A 231 7.35 16.72 -13.48
C HIS A 231 6.06 16.46 -14.23
N LEU A 232 5.18 15.61 -13.68
CA LEU A 232 3.90 15.30 -14.31
C LEU A 232 3.09 16.57 -14.55
N ARG A 233 3.00 17.48 -13.57
CA ARG A 233 2.33 18.78 -13.74
C ARG A 233 2.97 19.64 -14.83
N ALA A 234 4.30 19.64 -14.92
CA ALA A 234 5.02 20.42 -15.91
C ALA A 234 4.84 19.85 -17.33
N VAL A 235 4.92 18.54 -17.47
CA VAL A 235 4.79 17.84 -18.75
C VAL A 235 3.33 17.83 -19.23
N SER A 236 2.37 17.63 -18.33
CA SER A 236 0.95 17.60 -18.67
C SER A 236 0.42 18.92 -19.22
N ALA A 237 1.07 20.04 -18.87
CA ALA A 237 0.74 21.36 -19.42
C ALA A 237 1.07 21.48 -20.93
N SER A 238 1.97 20.64 -21.44
CA SER A 238 2.42 20.65 -22.83
C SER A 238 1.68 19.65 -23.73
N TRP A 239 0.81 18.81 -23.17
CA TRP A 239 0.09 17.80 -23.94
C TRP A 239 -1.02 18.42 -24.79
N PRO A 240 -1.02 18.21 -26.12
CA PRO A 240 -2.13 18.61 -26.97
C PRO A 240 -3.40 17.84 -26.58
N ASP A 241 -4.54 18.53 -26.54
CA ASP A 241 -5.88 17.96 -26.30
C ASP A 241 -6.00 16.97 -25.11
N ARG A 242 -5.26 17.23 -24.02
CA ARG A 242 -5.23 16.39 -22.80
C ARG A 242 -4.92 14.92 -23.10
N GLU A 243 -4.15 14.60 -24.14
CA GLU A 243 -3.68 13.24 -24.34
C GLU A 243 -2.58 12.87 -23.33
N PRO A 244 -2.59 11.65 -22.75
CA PRO A 244 -3.63 10.63 -22.89
C PRO A 244 -4.95 11.09 -22.24
N GLY A 245 -6.08 10.95 -22.94
CA GLY A 245 -7.37 11.56 -22.55
C GLY A 245 -7.81 11.30 -21.10
N PRO A 246 -8.78 12.06 -20.55
CA PRO A 246 -9.27 11.86 -19.19
C PRO A 246 -9.74 10.44 -18.88
N ILE A 247 -10.24 9.71 -19.89
CA ILE A 247 -10.58 8.29 -19.77
C ILE A 247 -9.33 7.43 -19.61
N TYR A 248 -8.21 7.72 -20.28
CA TYR A 248 -6.96 6.99 -20.08
C TYR A 248 -6.34 7.29 -18.73
N TRP A 249 -6.37 8.55 -18.26
CA TRP A 249 -5.94 8.86 -16.88
C TRP A 249 -6.92 8.36 -15.84
N ALA A 250 -8.23 8.34 -16.07
CA ALA A 250 -9.20 7.76 -15.15
C ALA A 250 -9.15 6.23 -15.16
N THR A 251 -8.90 5.61 -16.32
CA THR A 251 -8.65 4.18 -16.51
C THR A 251 -7.25 3.80 -16.09
N PHE A 252 -6.31 4.73 -15.96
CA PHE A 252 -5.02 4.53 -15.31
C PHE A 252 -5.07 4.92 -13.83
N LEU A 253 -5.95 5.80 -13.38
CA LEU A 253 -6.30 5.88 -11.97
C LEU A 253 -7.03 4.57 -11.60
N ALA A 254 -7.77 3.96 -12.55
CA ALA A 254 -8.37 2.62 -12.48
C ALA A 254 -7.35 1.49 -12.47
N ASN A 255 -6.48 1.45 -13.47
CA ASN A 255 -5.51 0.39 -13.71
C ASN A 255 -4.17 0.64 -13.00
N GLY A 256 -3.93 1.87 -12.55
CA GLY A 256 -2.80 2.34 -11.75
C GLY A 256 -2.93 1.99 -10.28
N ARG A 257 -3.99 1.24 -9.94
CA ARG A 257 -4.00 0.26 -8.84
C ARG A 257 -3.00 -0.89 -9.01
N ARG A 258 -1.99 -0.73 -9.87
CA ARG A 258 -0.80 -1.56 -9.88
C ARG A 258 0.47 -0.87 -9.36
N HIS A 259 0.39 0.37 -8.82
CA HIS A 259 1.43 1.03 -7.98
C HIS A 259 1.00 1.37 -6.53
N ALA A 260 -0.15 0.85 -6.07
CA ALA A 260 -0.73 0.96 -4.72
C ALA A 260 -0.08 0.23 -3.52
N SER A 261 1.09 -0.41 -3.62
CA SER A 261 1.65 -1.17 -2.49
C SER A 261 2.62 -0.38 -1.62
N ASP A 262 3.41 0.56 -2.11
CA ASP A 262 4.66 0.90 -1.40
C ASP A 262 4.59 2.19 -0.56
N ALA A 263 3.96 2.16 0.64
CA ALA A 263 4.19 3.03 1.84
C ALA A 263 3.38 2.65 3.08
N VAL A 264 3.35 1.37 3.41
CA VAL A 264 2.84 0.93 4.73
C VAL A 264 3.83 1.24 5.84
N ALA A 265 4.54 2.34 5.72
CA ALA A 265 5.82 2.46 6.28
C ALA A 265 6.14 3.97 6.37
N ALA A 266 6.54 4.62 7.48
CA ALA A 266 6.49 4.33 8.91
C ALA A 266 6.11 5.60 9.67
N THR A 267 5.46 5.36 10.80
CA THR A 267 5.78 6.01 12.09
C THR A 267 4.98 5.27 13.16
N TYR A 268 5.45 4.23 13.89
CA TYR A 268 6.41 3.12 13.62
C TYR A 268 5.61 1.80 13.90
N PRO A 269 6.11 0.62 14.36
CA PRO A 269 5.40 -0.65 14.16
C PRO A 269 3.97 -0.54 14.70
N ARG A 270 3.00 -0.90 13.85
CA ARG A 270 1.59 -0.84 14.16
C ARG A 270 1.01 0.58 13.98
N VAL A 271 0.16 0.65 12.96
CA VAL A 271 -1.10 1.40 12.96
C VAL A 271 -1.14 2.80 12.31
N GLY A 272 -0.01 3.37 11.89
CA GLY A 272 -0.01 4.71 11.29
C GLY A 272 -0.06 4.84 9.77
N ALA A 273 0.56 3.91 9.07
CA ALA A 273 1.04 4.17 7.71
C ALA A 273 -0.01 4.00 6.60
N SER A 274 -1.14 3.38 6.92
CA SER A 274 -2.14 2.99 5.95
C SER A 274 -2.79 4.19 5.22
N LEU A 275 -2.83 5.37 5.82
CA LEU A 275 -3.44 6.57 5.21
C LEU A 275 -2.49 7.41 4.35
N ARG A 276 -1.22 7.48 4.77
CA ARG A 276 -0.18 8.27 4.09
C ARG A 276 0.14 7.73 2.72
N LEU A 277 0.19 6.40 2.63
CA LEU A 277 0.41 5.72 1.36
C LEU A 277 -0.74 5.85 0.43
N TRP A 278 -1.95 5.60 0.91
CA TRP A 278 -3.13 5.56 0.08
C TRP A 278 -3.21 6.87 -0.74
N LEU A 279 -2.90 8.01 -0.13
CA LEU A 279 -2.81 9.34 -0.76
C LEU A 279 -1.60 9.56 -1.68
N LEU A 280 -0.55 8.80 -1.48
CA LEU A 280 0.68 8.76 -2.27
C LEU A 280 0.72 7.57 -3.23
N VAL A 281 -0.43 6.97 -3.49
CA VAL A 281 -0.63 5.82 -4.39
C VAL A 281 -1.68 6.15 -5.42
N LEU A 282 -2.58 7.02 -5.02
CA LEU A 282 -3.24 8.00 -5.83
C LEU A 282 -2.30 9.17 -6.16
N GLN A 283 -1.03 8.92 -6.60
CA GLN A 283 -0.08 9.99 -6.96
C GLN A 283 -0.47 10.72 -8.23
N VAL A 284 -1.62 11.34 -8.20
CA VAL A 284 -2.08 12.18 -9.27
C VAL A 284 -3.06 13.22 -8.72
N PRO A 285 -3.39 13.19 -7.41
CA PRO A 285 -3.61 14.45 -6.72
C PRO A 285 -3.21 14.55 -5.25
N ARG A 286 -2.23 15.41 -4.93
CA ARG A 286 -2.10 15.92 -3.54
C ARG A 286 -3.23 16.90 -3.21
N THR A 287 -3.90 17.41 -4.23
CA THR A 287 -4.94 18.42 -4.12
C THR A 287 -6.10 18.04 -5.02
N LEU A 288 -7.30 18.50 -4.73
CA LEU A 288 -8.43 18.32 -5.64
C LEU A 288 -8.11 18.87 -7.05
N ALA A 289 -7.32 19.95 -7.15
CA ALA A 289 -6.92 20.54 -8.43
C ALA A 289 -6.14 19.57 -9.32
N ASP A 290 -5.18 18.85 -8.74
CA ASP A 290 -4.43 17.82 -9.48
C ASP A 290 -5.39 16.71 -10.00
N GLN A 291 -6.48 16.39 -9.28
CA GLN A 291 -7.40 15.29 -9.59
C GLN A 291 -8.26 15.65 -10.78
N LEU A 292 -8.73 16.89 -10.75
CA LEU A 292 -9.49 17.49 -11.83
C LEU A 292 -8.62 17.74 -13.05
N SER A 293 -7.31 17.97 -12.88
CA SER A 293 -6.40 18.13 -14.02
C SER A 293 -6.31 16.87 -14.89
N LEU A 294 -6.57 15.69 -14.32
CA LEU A 294 -6.44 14.41 -15.01
C LEU A 294 -7.77 13.79 -15.38
N VAL A 295 -8.74 13.84 -14.47
CA VAL A 295 -10.09 13.26 -14.68
C VAL A 295 -11.00 14.24 -15.42
N GLY A 296 -10.67 15.54 -15.39
CA GLY A 296 -11.52 16.59 -15.93
C GLY A 296 -12.60 16.99 -14.94
N ASN A 297 -13.86 16.75 -15.30
CA ASN A 297 -15.01 17.18 -14.51
C ASN A 297 -15.24 16.24 -13.30
N ILE A 298 -15.84 16.78 -12.25
CA ILE A 298 -16.25 16.00 -11.08
C ILE A 298 -17.32 14.99 -11.52
N PRO A 299 -17.10 13.67 -11.33
CA PRO A 299 -18.10 12.67 -11.63
C PRO A 299 -19.27 12.73 -10.62
N PRO A 300 -20.42 12.12 -10.95
CA PRO A 300 -21.57 12.11 -10.05
C PRO A 300 -21.24 11.45 -8.69
N PRO A 301 -22.04 11.71 -7.64
CA PRO A 301 -21.91 11.06 -6.35
C PRO A 301 -21.92 9.53 -6.45
N LEU A 302 -21.27 8.86 -5.51
CA LEU A 302 -21.17 7.40 -5.50
C LEU A 302 -22.55 6.75 -5.33
N GLU A 303 -23.44 7.40 -4.58
CA GLU A 303 -24.83 7.00 -4.36
C GLU A 303 -25.62 7.00 -5.67
N SER A 304 -25.46 8.04 -6.50
CA SER A 304 -26.10 8.10 -7.82
C SER A 304 -25.62 6.98 -8.74
N TYR A 305 -24.33 6.62 -8.66
CA TYR A 305 -23.80 5.46 -9.39
C TYR A 305 -24.41 4.15 -8.88
N PHE A 306 -24.54 3.99 -7.56
CA PHE A 306 -25.15 2.81 -6.97
C PHE A 306 -26.63 2.67 -7.35
N GLU A 307 -27.40 3.76 -7.33
CA GLU A 307 -28.78 3.77 -7.81
C GLU A 307 -28.91 3.36 -9.29
N GLU A 308 -27.98 3.81 -10.15
CA GLU A 308 -27.98 3.45 -11.56
C GLU A 308 -27.72 1.94 -11.75
N ILE A 309 -26.78 1.38 -10.99
CA ILE A 309 -26.53 -0.07 -10.96
C ILE A 309 -27.80 -0.83 -10.55
N GLN A 310 -28.48 -0.36 -9.49
CA GLN A 310 -29.71 -0.98 -9.00
C GLN A 310 -30.84 -0.91 -10.04
N LYS A 311 -31.07 0.25 -10.68
CA LYS A 311 -32.12 0.45 -11.70
C LYS A 311 -31.90 -0.45 -12.92
N GLN A 312 -30.68 -0.55 -13.41
CA GLN A 312 -30.36 -1.40 -14.56
C GLN A 312 -30.41 -2.90 -14.23
N SER A 313 -30.16 -3.28 -12.98
CA SER A 313 -30.26 -4.68 -12.54
C SER A 313 -31.71 -5.23 -12.59
N GLY A 314 -32.72 -4.36 -12.47
CA GLY A 314 -34.14 -4.73 -12.62
C GLY A 314 -34.58 -4.95 -14.07
N ASN A 315 -33.85 -4.41 -15.05
CA ASN A 315 -34.18 -4.45 -16.48
C ASN A 315 -33.45 -5.56 -17.27
N ARG A 316 -32.92 -6.59 -16.59
CA ARG A 316 -32.10 -7.70 -17.17
C ARG A 316 -32.76 -8.52 -18.29
N LEU A 317 -34.05 -8.31 -18.59
CA LEU A 317 -34.82 -9.16 -19.49
C LEU A 317 -34.63 -8.87 -20.99
N LEU A 318 -33.97 -7.78 -21.41
CA LEU A 318 -33.90 -7.42 -22.83
C LEU A 318 -32.52 -6.86 -23.25
N SER A 319 -31.74 -7.73 -23.92
CA SER A 319 -30.71 -7.46 -24.96
C SER A 319 -29.20 -7.49 -24.62
N LYS A 320 -28.47 -8.25 -25.46
CA LYS A 320 -27.02 -8.19 -25.85
C LYS A 320 -25.95 -8.38 -24.74
N PRO A 321 -24.65 -8.59 -25.10
CA PRO A 321 -23.64 -9.11 -24.18
C PRO A 321 -23.45 -8.23 -22.95
N ASN A 322 -23.79 -8.84 -21.81
CA ASN A 322 -23.53 -8.50 -20.42
C ASN A 322 -23.69 -7.02 -19.97
N PRO A 323 -24.93 -6.56 -19.66
CA PRO A 323 -25.17 -5.21 -19.14
C PRO A 323 -24.35 -4.90 -17.87
N THR A 324 -24.03 -5.92 -17.06
CA THR A 324 -23.20 -5.78 -15.86
C THR A 324 -21.76 -5.33 -16.17
N ALA A 325 -21.15 -5.83 -17.26
CA ALA A 325 -19.80 -5.42 -17.63
C ALA A 325 -19.76 -3.95 -18.04
N MET A 326 -20.74 -3.50 -18.84
CA MET A 326 -20.83 -2.11 -19.28
C MET A 326 -21.06 -1.15 -18.11
N LEU A 327 -21.90 -1.52 -17.14
CA LEU A 327 -22.10 -0.77 -15.90
C LEU A 327 -20.80 -0.61 -15.09
N VAL A 328 -20.03 -1.68 -14.97
CA VAL A 328 -18.73 -1.66 -14.27
C VAL A 328 -17.73 -0.80 -15.03
N PHE A 329 -17.62 -0.94 -16.35
CA PHE A 329 -16.68 -0.17 -17.16
C PHE A 329 -16.98 1.33 -17.16
N ASN A 330 -18.25 1.70 -17.31
CA ASN A 330 -18.66 3.11 -17.34
C ASN A 330 -18.58 3.76 -15.95
N GLY A 331 -18.81 3.00 -14.89
CA GLY A 331 -18.86 3.51 -13.54
C GLY A 331 -17.56 3.42 -12.74
N ALA A 332 -16.60 2.62 -13.18
CA ALA A 332 -15.30 2.52 -12.54
C ALA A 332 -14.62 3.89 -12.36
N PRO A 333 -14.54 4.79 -13.36
CA PRO A 333 -13.99 6.14 -13.17
C PRO A 333 -14.59 6.89 -11.98
N THR A 334 -15.92 6.84 -11.82
CA THR A 334 -16.63 7.46 -10.68
C THR A 334 -16.22 6.81 -9.36
N PHE A 335 -16.24 5.48 -9.29
CA PHE A 335 -15.83 4.72 -8.10
C PHE A 335 -14.40 5.07 -7.67
N LEU A 336 -13.50 5.22 -8.64
CA LEU A 336 -12.09 5.53 -8.44
C LEU A 336 -11.84 6.97 -8.03
N PHE A 337 -12.57 7.92 -8.61
CA PHE A 337 -12.52 9.30 -8.19
C PHE A 337 -12.90 9.42 -6.71
N HIS A 338 -13.98 8.76 -6.28
CA HIS A 338 -14.42 8.77 -4.88
C HIS A 338 -13.48 7.97 -3.97
N THR A 339 -12.90 6.87 -4.46
CA THR A 339 -11.79 6.18 -3.77
C THR A 339 -10.64 7.18 -3.51
N THR A 340 -10.33 8.01 -4.50
CA THR A 340 -9.24 8.98 -4.44
C THR A 340 -9.50 10.06 -3.40
N GLN A 341 -10.72 10.59 -3.44
CA GLN A 341 -11.23 11.57 -2.48
C GLN A 341 -11.22 11.01 -1.06
N LEU A 342 -11.78 9.81 -0.87
CA LEU A 342 -11.95 9.16 0.42
C LEU A 342 -10.62 8.94 1.10
N THR A 343 -9.63 8.52 0.32
CA THR A 343 -8.25 8.38 0.77
C THR A 343 -7.65 9.68 1.29
N ARG A 344 -7.89 10.78 0.57
CA ARG A 344 -7.41 12.10 0.98
C ARG A 344 -8.03 12.52 2.31
N ASP A 345 -9.35 12.40 2.38
CA ASP A 345 -10.12 12.69 3.59
C ASP A 345 -9.62 11.85 4.78
N LEU A 346 -9.40 10.55 4.58
CA LEU A 346 -8.86 9.62 5.57
C LEU A 346 -7.53 10.18 6.14
N HIS A 347 -6.53 10.44 5.30
CA HIS A 347 -5.23 10.99 5.74
C HIS A 347 -5.30 12.34 6.44
N GLU A 348 -6.00 13.30 5.86
CA GLU A 348 -6.06 14.65 6.40
C GLU A 348 -6.79 14.68 7.75
N GLN A 349 -7.72 13.75 7.98
CA GLN A 349 -8.60 13.76 9.15
C GLN A 349 -8.24 12.74 10.23
N LEU A 350 -7.56 11.63 9.91
CA LEU A 350 -7.30 10.56 10.88
C LEU A 350 -5.83 10.13 11.02
N GLY A 351 -5.16 9.76 9.93
CA GLY A 351 -3.90 9.00 9.99
C GLY A 351 -2.69 9.68 9.38
N GLY A 352 -2.85 10.88 8.83
CA GLY A 352 -1.72 11.77 8.61
C GLY A 352 -1.09 12.19 9.94
N GLU A 353 0.19 12.54 9.94
CA GLU A 353 0.91 12.93 11.17
C GLU A 353 0.28 14.10 11.89
N PHE A 354 -0.23 15.07 11.14
CA PHE A 354 -0.94 16.18 11.73
C PHE A 354 -2.26 15.69 12.35
N ALA A 355 -3.03 14.87 11.63
CA ALA A 355 -4.28 14.31 12.14
C ALA A 355 -4.08 13.44 13.38
N ARG A 356 -3.02 12.62 13.42
CA ARG A 356 -2.70 11.74 14.55
C ARG A 356 -2.32 12.46 15.83
N ARG A 357 -1.98 13.75 15.77
CA ARG A 357 -1.72 14.59 16.95
C ARG A 357 -3.00 15.17 17.56
N ASN A 358 -4.14 15.00 16.90
CA ASN A 358 -5.43 15.53 17.31
C ASN A 358 -6.40 14.37 17.55
N PRO A 359 -7.40 14.53 18.44
CA PRO A 359 -8.43 13.52 18.62
C PRO A 359 -9.23 13.31 17.31
N PRO A 360 -9.64 12.08 17.00
CA PRO A 360 -10.37 11.79 15.78
C PRO A 360 -11.74 12.47 15.78
N SER A 361 -12.10 13.09 14.65
CA SER A 361 -13.42 13.71 14.47
C SER A 361 -14.48 12.65 14.20
N GLU A 362 -15.49 12.54 15.07
CA GLU A 362 -16.59 11.59 14.89
C GLU A 362 -17.36 11.78 13.57
N PRO A 363 -17.79 13.01 13.18
CA PRO A 363 -18.42 13.23 11.87
C PRO A 363 -17.56 12.79 10.69
N ALA A 364 -16.23 12.95 10.79
CA ALA A 364 -15.30 12.49 9.77
C ALA A 364 -15.34 10.95 9.65
N VAL A 365 -15.23 10.24 10.77
CA VAL A 365 -15.27 8.77 10.79
C VAL A 365 -16.59 8.24 10.23
N VAL A 366 -17.72 8.84 10.63
CA VAL A 366 -19.05 8.47 10.10
C VAL A 366 -19.14 8.68 8.59
N LYS A 367 -18.66 9.82 8.08
CA LYS A 367 -18.62 10.09 6.63
C LYS A 367 -17.81 9.02 5.90
N LEU A 368 -16.61 8.71 6.39
CA LEU A 368 -15.71 7.72 5.79
C LEU A 368 -16.35 6.31 5.79
N LEU A 369 -16.97 5.92 6.90
CA LEU A 369 -17.65 4.62 7.04
C LEU A 369 -18.87 4.51 6.11
N ASN A 370 -19.66 5.56 5.97
CA ASN A 370 -20.81 5.59 5.05
C ASN A 370 -20.35 5.43 3.60
N THR A 371 -19.32 6.18 3.17
CA THR A 371 -18.77 6.03 1.82
C THR A 371 -18.20 4.63 1.58
N LEU A 372 -17.48 4.05 2.56
CA LEU A 372 -16.99 2.66 2.47
C LEU A 372 -18.13 1.64 2.36
N SER A 373 -19.23 1.86 3.08
CA SER A 373 -20.41 0.99 3.01
C SER A 373 -21.08 1.04 1.64
N THR A 374 -21.15 2.22 1.02
CA THR A 374 -21.61 2.38 -0.37
C THR A 374 -20.65 1.68 -1.34
N MET A 375 -19.33 1.83 -1.17
CA MET A 375 -18.33 1.12 -1.98
C MET A 375 -18.46 -0.40 -1.86
N HIS A 376 -18.66 -0.92 -0.65
CA HIS A 376 -18.88 -2.34 -0.38
C HIS A 376 -20.15 -2.83 -1.10
N SER A 377 -21.24 -2.08 -1.01
CA SER A 377 -22.51 -2.41 -1.67
C SER A 377 -22.36 -2.48 -3.19
N ILE A 378 -21.60 -1.56 -3.79
CA ILE A 378 -21.28 -1.59 -5.23
C ILE A 378 -20.46 -2.84 -5.57
N VAL A 379 -19.36 -3.08 -4.85
CA VAL A 379 -18.47 -4.23 -5.08
C VAL A 379 -19.24 -5.55 -4.94
N SER A 380 -20.04 -5.69 -3.90
CA SER A 380 -20.84 -6.89 -3.66
C SER A 380 -21.88 -7.10 -4.75
N HIS A 381 -22.62 -6.04 -5.12
CA HIS A 381 -23.63 -6.13 -6.18
C HIS A 381 -23.03 -6.50 -7.55
N CYS A 382 -21.84 -5.96 -7.87
CA CYS A 382 -21.19 -6.19 -9.15
C CYS A 382 -20.52 -7.58 -9.25
N PHE A 383 -20.00 -8.13 -8.15
CA PHE A 383 -19.05 -9.24 -8.20
C PHE A 383 -19.39 -10.47 -7.37
N THR A 384 -20.30 -10.40 -6.38
CA THR A 384 -20.60 -11.55 -5.50
C THR A 384 -21.19 -12.74 -6.24
N HIS A 385 -21.90 -12.51 -7.35
CA HIS A 385 -22.50 -13.56 -8.17
C HIS A 385 -21.58 -14.08 -9.30
N VAL A 386 -20.33 -13.63 -9.36
CA VAL A 386 -19.37 -14.04 -10.40
C VAL A 386 -18.34 -14.98 -9.78
N GLU A 387 -18.38 -16.24 -10.21
CA GLU A 387 -17.39 -17.25 -9.82
C GLU A 387 -16.11 -17.10 -10.65
N PHE A 388 -15.20 -16.25 -10.18
CA PHE A 388 -13.92 -16.06 -10.84
C PHE A 388 -13.04 -17.31 -10.75
N THR A 389 -12.57 -17.80 -11.90
CA THR A 389 -11.52 -18.81 -11.95
C THR A 389 -10.18 -18.20 -11.52
N ASN A 390 -9.32 -19.00 -10.89
CA ASN A 390 -7.94 -18.58 -10.57
C ASN A 390 -7.20 -18.16 -11.85
N GLU A 391 -6.57 -16.98 -11.85
CA GLU A 391 -5.87 -16.42 -13.03
C GLU A 391 -4.76 -17.35 -13.57
N THR A 392 -4.11 -18.10 -12.68
CA THR A 392 -3.04 -19.06 -13.05
C THR A 392 -3.63 -20.23 -13.81
N ALA A 393 -4.76 -20.77 -13.34
CA ALA A 393 -5.48 -21.85 -14.02
C ALA A 393 -5.98 -21.38 -15.39
N LEU A 394 -6.53 -20.15 -15.48
CA LEU A 394 -7.03 -19.59 -16.73
C LEU A 394 -5.96 -19.50 -17.82
N ARG A 395 -4.73 -19.12 -17.46
CA ARG A 395 -3.61 -19.04 -18.42
C ARG A 395 -3.08 -20.40 -18.84
N SER A 396 -3.13 -21.38 -17.94
CA SER A 396 -2.75 -22.76 -18.27
C SER A 396 -3.72 -23.41 -19.28
N ALA A 397 -4.98 -22.99 -19.29
CA ALA A 397 -6.04 -23.57 -20.11
C ALA A 397 -5.92 -23.28 -21.63
N LYS A 398 -4.95 -22.44 -22.07
CA LYS A 398 -4.71 -22.09 -23.49
C LYS A 398 -5.97 -21.67 -24.28
N MET A 399 -6.93 -21.02 -23.60
CA MET A 399 -8.17 -20.56 -24.22
C MET A 399 -7.92 -19.44 -25.24
N SER A 400 -8.75 -19.35 -26.27
CA SER A 400 -8.68 -18.26 -27.26
C SER A 400 -9.15 -16.93 -26.64
N ILE A 401 -8.68 -15.79 -27.16
CA ILE A 401 -9.11 -14.45 -26.69
C ILE A 401 -10.63 -14.27 -26.82
N ILE A 402 -11.24 -14.84 -27.86
CA ILE A 402 -12.68 -14.77 -28.11
C ILE A 402 -13.44 -15.52 -27.01
N GLU A 403 -12.95 -16.70 -26.65
CA GLU A 403 -13.52 -17.54 -25.59
C GLU A 403 -13.35 -16.92 -24.20
N LEU A 404 -12.20 -16.30 -23.93
CA LEU A 404 -11.99 -15.56 -22.69
C LEU A 404 -12.96 -14.39 -22.54
N ARG A 405 -13.29 -13.70 -23.64
CA ARG A 405 -14.19 -12.53 -23.63
C ARG A 405 -15.68 -12.89 -23.69
N SER A 406 -16.04 -14.13 -24.00
CA SER A 406 -17.45 -14.53 -24.08
C SER A 406 -18.11 -14.70 -22.71
N ARG A 407 -17.31 -14.88 -21.64
CA ARG A 407 -17.75 -15.08 -20.26
C ARG A 407 -17.20 -13.99 -19.35
N LEU A 408 -17.96 -13.56 -18.34
CA LEU A 408 -17.53 -12.48 -17.42
C LEU A 408 -16.36 -12.92 -16.55
N GLU A 409 -16.48 -14.12 -15.99
CA GLU A 409 -15.56 -14.75 -15.07
C GLU A 409 -14.15 -14.92 -15.67
N THR A 410 -14.05 -14.97 -17.00
CA THR A 410 -12.78 -15.09 -17.73
C THR A 410 -12.38 -13.83 -18.49
N SER A 411 -13.27 -12.83 -18.63
CA SER A 411 -12.99 -11.61 -19.39
C SER A 411 -11.83 -10.85 -18.74
N PRO A 412 -10.71 -10.59 -19.47
CA PRO A 412 -9.56 -9.88 -18.92
C PRO A 412 -9.93 -8.48 -18.42
N GLU A 413 -10.78 -7.79 -19.16
CA GLU A 413 -11.21 -6.44 -18.85
C GLU A 413 -12.09 -6.42 -17.60
N PHE A 414 -13.07 -7.32 -17.51
CA PHE A 414 -13.96 -7.41 -16.35
C PHE A 414 -13.21 -7.84 -15.08
N ARG A 415 -12.34 -8.84 -15.17
CA ARG A 415 -11.47 -9.30 -14.08
C ARG A 415 -10.54 -8.18 -13.58
N ALA A 416 -9.98 -7.38 -14.48
CA ALA A 416 -9.16 -6.23 -14.09
C ALA A 416 -9.97 -5.22 -13.26
N HIS A 417 -11.19 -4.89 -13.67
CA HIS A 417 -12.06 -3.98 -12.91
C HIS A 417 -12.50 -4.57 -11.57
N ALA A 418 -12.84 -5.86 -11.52
CA ALA A 418 -13.17 -6.57 -10.29
C ALA A 418 -12.01 -6.54 -9.29
N PHE A 419 -10.80 -6.86 -9.77
CA PHE A 419 -9.56 -6.81 -8.98
C PHE A 419 -9.35 -5.40 -8.43
N VAL A 420 -9.39 -4.42 -9.33
CA VAL A 420 -9.22 -3.01 -9.03
C VAL A 420 -10.20 -2.60 -7.93
N MET A 421 -11.51 -2.70 -8.17
CA MET A 421 -12.57 -2.22 -7.25
C MET A 421 -12.49 -2.87 -5.88
N THR A 422 -12.27 -4.19 -5.86
CA THR A 422 -12.12 -4.97 -4.63
C THR A 422 -10.86 -4.57 -3.86
N ALA A 423 -9.72 -4.42 -4.55
CA ALA A 423 -8.46 -3.98 -3.92
C ALA A 423 -8.60 -2.64 -3.23
N ALA A 424 -9.34 -1.72 -3.84
CA ALA A 424 -9.48 -0.40 -3.26
C ALA A 424 -10.39 -0.33 -2.04
N PHE A 425 -11.54 -0.98 -2.12
CA PHE A 425 -12.43 -1.08 -0.98
C PHE A 425 -11.70 -1.74 0.21
N THR A 426 -11.12 -2.92 0.00
CA THR A 426 -10.44 -3.69 1.06
C THR A 426 -9.26 -2.92 1.64
N GLY A 427 -8.44 -2.28 0.81
CA GLY A 427 -7.30 -1.52 1.32
C GLY A 427 -7.70 -0.26 2.09
N LEU A 428 -8.76 0.48 1.69
CA LEU A 428 -9.24 1.64 2.46
C LEU A 428 -9.89 1.25 3.77
N LEU A 429 -10.66 0.16 3.76
CA LEU A 429 -11.30 -0.39 4.95
C LEU A 429 -10.25 -0.76 6.01
N LEU A 430 -9.24 -1.53 5.62
CA LEU A 430 -8.17 -1.91 6.55
C LEU A 430 -7.35 -0.69 7.01
N SER A 431 -7.25 0.32 6.15
CA SER A 431 -6.60 1.59 6.48
C SER A 431 -7.36 2.39 7.52
N LEU A 432 -8.69 2.48 7.41
CA LEU A 432 -9.56 3.08 8.41
C LEU A 432 -9.50 2.32 9.73
N HIS A 433 -9.65 0.99 9.68
CA HIS A 433 -9.58 0.13 10.86
C HIS A 433 -8.30 0.38 11.65
N ARG A 434 -7.16 0.33 10.97
CA ARG A 434 -5.87 0.64 11.58
C ARG A 434 -5.88 2.07 12.14
N ALA A 435 -6.19 3.11 11.34
CA ALA A 435 -6.17 4.48 11.86
C ALA A 435 -6.95 4.65 13.19
N LEU A 436 -8.11 4.01 13.32
CA LEU A 436 -8.90 4.03 14.57
C LEU A 436 -8.25 3.23 15.72
N GLU A 437 -7.68 2.06 15.43
CA GLU A 437 -6.88 1.31 16.40
C GLU A 437 -5.67 2.10 16.91
N HIS A 438 -5.08 2.95 16.06
CA HIS A 438 -3.95 3.79 16.45
C HIS A 438 -4.38 4.82 17.49
N HIS A 439 -5.48 5.53 17.18
CA HIS A 439 -6.06 6.53 18.07
C HIS A 439 -6.47 5.90 19.40
N ALA A 440 -7.08 4.71 19.39
CA ALA A 440 -7.46 4.00 20.61
C ALA A 440 -6.25 3.67 21.52
N ARG A 441 -5.13 3.23 20.92
CA ARG A 441 -3.89 2.95 21.67
C ARG A 441 -3.24 4.23 22.19
N SER A 442 -3.22 5.28 21.39
CA SER A 442 -2.63 6.59 21.76
C SER A 442 -3.43 7.31 22.83
N ASP A 443 -4.77 7.25 22.80
CA ASP A 443 -5.64 7.80 23.86
C ASP A 443 -5.39 7.12 25.21
N THR A 444 -5.07 5.82 25.19
CA THR A 444 -4.69 5.06 26.40
C THR A 444 -3.36 5.55 26.99
N LEU A 445 -2.45 6.07 26.16
CA LEU A 445 -1.10 6.51 26.55
C LEU A 445 -1.00 8.02 26.87
N VAL A 446 -1.79 8.87 26.21
CA VAL A 446 -1.67 10.35 26.27
C VAL A 446 -2.64 10.97 27.27
N LEU A 447 -3.74 10.30 27.65
CA LEU A 447 -4.69 10.80 28.66
C LEU A 447 -4.25 10.56 30.12
N ALA A 448 -2.95 10.70 30.37
CA ALA A 448 -2.40 11.07 31.67
C ALA A 448 -2.74 12.56 31.97
N PRO A 449 -2.83 12.98 33.24
CA PRO A 449 -3.86 13.90 33.81
C PRO A 449 -3.96 15.36 33.33
N GLN A 450 -3.23 15.80 32.30
CA GLN A 450 -2.95 17.23 32.08
C GLN A 450 -4.03 17.98 31.24
N VAL A 451 -4.92 17.28 30.53
CA VAL A 451 -5.98 17.91 29.68
C VAL A 451 -7.37 17.90 30.34
N ARG A 452 -7.50 17.28 31.52
CA ARG A 452 -8.80 17.10 32.21
C ARG A 452 -9.36 18.35 32.93
N SER A 453 -8.64 19.47 32.98
CA SER A 453 -9.07 20.60 33.83
C SER A 453 -10.23 21.43 33.27
N ASN A 454 -10.50 21.39 31.95
CA ASN A 454 -11.46 22.31 31.30
C ASN A 454 -12.61 21.61 30.55
N TRP A 455 -12.69 20.27 30.56
CA TRP A 455 -13.72 19.53 29.84
C TRP A 455 -14.75 18.93 30.80
N ASN A 456 -16.04 19.04 30.46
CA ASN A 456 -17.08 18.33 31.20
C ASN A 456 -16.82 16.81 31.11
N PRO A 457 -16.55 16.12 32.24
CA PRO A 457 -16.20 14.70 32.23
C PRO A 457 -17.29 13.82 31.61
N GLN A 458 -18.56 14.25 31.64
CA GLN A 458 -19.66 13.53 31.00
C GLN A 458 -19.62 13.60 29.46
N SER A 459 -19.28 14.75 28.87
CA SER A 459 -19.22 14.84 27.39
C SER A 459 -18.03 14.08 26.80
N ALA A 460 -16.90 14.02 27.53
CA ALA A 460 -15.72 13.26 27.13
C ALA A 460 -15.97 11.74 27.12
N THR A 461 -16.63 11.23 28.17
CA THR A 461 -16.98 9.79 28.26
C THR A 461 -17.96 9.38 27.16
N TRP A 462 -18.95 10.22 26.83
CA TRP A 462 -19.89 9.97 25.73
C TRP A 462 -19.21 9.96 24.35
N ALA A 463 -18.27 10.87 24.11
CA ALA A 463 -17.49 10.88 22.87
C ALA A 463 -16.63 9.61 22.72
N GLN A 464 -16.01 9.14 23.81
CA GLN A 464 -15.24 7.89 23.82
C GLN A 464 -16.11 6.67 23.52
N THR A 465 -17.29 6.56 24.13
CA THR A 465 -18.22 5.45 23.87
C THR A 465 -18.67 5.41 22.40
N ARG A 466 -18.98 6.57 21.81
CA ARG A 466 -19.37 6.66 20.39
C ARG A 466 -18.22 6.29 19.45
N MET A 467 -17.01 6.75 19.74
CA MET A 467 -15.83 6.38 18.94
C MET A 467 -15.51 4.88 19.06
N ALA A 468 -15.68 4.28 20.25
CA ALA A 468 -15.53 2.85 20.45
C ALA A 468 -16.57 2.04 19.65
N ALA A 469 -17.82 2.52 19.58
CA ALA A 469 -18.86 1.91 18.75
C ALA A 469 -18.52 1.97 17.26
N LEU A 470 -18.05 3.11 16.76
CA LEU A 470 -17.60 3.25 15.36
C LEU A 470 -16.42 2.35 15.03
N ARG A 471 -15.45 2.23 15.94
CA ARG A 471 -14.31 1.31 15.80
C ARG A 471 -14.78 -0.14 15.68
N ARG A 472 -15.74 -0.54 16.51
CA ARG A 472 -16.34 -1.88 16.42
C ARG A 472 -17.04 -2.09 15.08
N GLN A 473 -17.84 -1.15 14.61
CA GLN A 473 -18.50 -1.25 13.29
C GLN A 473 -17.49 -1.42 12.14
N VAL A 474 -16.38 -0.68 12.16
CA VAL A 474 -15.31 -0.81 11.17
C VAL A 474 -14.62 -2.18 11.24
N HIS A 475 -14.42 -2.72 12.44
CA HIS A 475 -13.85 -4.04 12.64
C HIS A 475 -14.78 -5.16 12.13
N GLU A 476 -16.08 -5.11 12.45
CA GLU A 476 -17.07 -6.06 11.92
C GLU A 476 -17.13 -6.00 10.38
N LEU A 477 -17.08 -4.79 9.81
CA LEU A 477 -17.00 -4.61 8.36
C LEU A 477 -15.73 -5.24 7.78
N ALA A 478 -14.57 -5.11 8.46
CA ALA A 478 -13.32 -5.74 8.03
C ALA A 478 -13.39 -7.27 8.03
N LEU A 479 -13.99 -7.88 9.05
CA LEU A 479 -14.24 -9.33 9.08
C LEU A 479 -15.17 -9.75 7.95
N SER A 480 -16.26 -9.01 7.73
CA SER A 480 -17.21 -9.29 6.66
C SER A 480 -16.62 -9.15 5.25
N ALA A 481 -15.51 -8.42 5.10
CA ALA A 481 -14.81 -8.20 3.83
C ALA A 481 -13.74 -9.27 3.53
N LEU A 482 -13.50 -10.25 4.40
CA LEU A 482 -12.56 -11.35 4.13
C LEU A 482 -12.89 -12.16 2.84
N PRO A 483 -14.16 -12.40 2.46
CA PRO A 483 -14.49 -12.98 1.17
C PRO A 483 -14.08 -12.10 -0.03
N ASP A 484 -14.12 -10.76 0.11
CA ASP A 484 -13.60 -9.84 -0.90
C ASP A 484 -12.07 -9.94 -1.00
N VAL A 485 -11.37 -10.15 0.12
CA VAL A 485 -9.93 -10.41 0.12
C VAL A 485 -9.63 -11.71 -0.62
N TYR A 486 -10.41 -12.78 -0.42
CA TYR A 486 -10.25 -14.01 -1.20
C TYR A 486 -10.43 -13.75 -2.70
N ARG A 487 -11.46 -12.98 -3.10
CA ARG A 487 -11.66 -12.57 -4.50
C ARG A 487 -10.46 -11.80 -5.05
N LEU A 488 -9.85 -10.94 -4.24
CA LEU A 488 -8.64 -10.21 -4.62
C LEU A 488 -7.49 -11.16 -4.96
N LEU A 489 -7.28 -12.20 -4.15
CA LEU A 489 -6.17 -13.15 -4.31
C LEU A 489 -6.33 -14.00 -5.58
N ILE A 490 -7.53 -14.55 -5.84
CA ILE A 490 -7.78 -15.40 -7.02
C ILE A 490 -7.68 -14.65 -8.36
N LEU A 491 -7.85 -13.32 -8.33
CA LEU A 491 -7.73 -12.44 -9.50
C LEU A 491 -6.27 -12.05 -9.79
N GLN A 492 -5.31 -12.40 -8.92
CA GLN A 492 -3.89 -12.09 -9.11
C GLN A 492 -3.17 -13.16 -9.93
N ARG A 493 -2.19 -12.71 -10.72
CA ARG A 493 -1.28 -13.60 -11.44
C ARG A 493 -0.16 -14.06 -10.52
N PHE A 494 -0.11 -15.35 -10.20
CA PHE A 494 1.03 -15.96 -9.52
C PHE A 494 2.23 -16.10 -10.47
N PRO A 495 3.49 -15.84 -10.05
CA PRO A 495 3.95 -15.30 -8.76
C PRO A 495 4.10 -13.76 -8.81
N LEU A 496 3.58 -13.14 -9.88
CA LEU A 496 3.59 -11.69 -10.06
C LEU A 496 2.68 -10.94 -9.07
N CYS A 497 2.05 -11.66 -8.14
CA CYS A 497 1.26 -11.10 -7.05
C CYS A 497 2.07 -10.08 -6.22
N GLY A 498 3.40 -10.25 -6.12
CA GLY A 498 4.29 -9.35 -5.34
C GLY A 498 4.76 -8.09 -6.02
N LEU A 499 4.41 -7.93 -7.28
CA LEU A 499 4.67 -6.74 -8.08
C LEU A 499 3.37 -6.15 -8.63
N SER A 500 2.31 -6.93 -8.52
CA SER A 500 0.99 -6.39 -8.25
C SER A 500 0.95 -5.87 -6.82
N VAL A 501 0.02 -4.97 -6.62
CA VAL A 501 0.17 -3.95 -5.59
C VAL A 501 -0.68 -4.19 -4.36
N ALA A 502 -1.40 -5.30 -4.38
CA ALA A 502 -1.96 -5.80 -3.18
C ALA A 502 -0.90 -6.44 -2.28
N TRP A 503 0.40 -6.55 -2.60
CA TRP A 503 1.30 -7.31 -1.73
C TRP A 503 1.35 -6.77 -0.30
N LEU A 504 1.44 -5.44 -0.12
CA LEU A 504 1.34 -4.86 1.21
C LEU A 504 -0.08 -5.00 1.77
N ASN A 505 -1.13 -4.84 0.96
CA ASN A 505 -2.50 -5.13 1.39
C ASN A 505 -2.67 -6.58 1.87
N VAL A 506 -2.07 -7.56 1.18
CA VAL A 506 -2.10 -9.00 1.42
C VAL A 506 -1.32 -9.32 2.69
N VAL A 507 -0.10 -8.76 2.85
CA VAL A 507 0.66 -8.86 4.12
C VAL A 507 -0.15 -8.25 5.26
N GLN A 508 -0.82 -7.12 5.05
CA GLN A 508 -1.61 -6.45 6.07
C GLN A 508 -2.90 -7.21 6.43
N TRP A 509 -3.58 -7.81 5.46
CA TRP A 509 -4.74 -8.67 5.68
C TRP A 509 -4.34 -9.98 6.35
N ALA A 510 -3.18 -10.53 5.99
CA ALA A 510 -2.58 -11.66 6.70
C ALA A 510 -2.25 -11.32 8.15
N GLU A 511 -1.65 -10.16 8.41
CA GLU A 511 -1.43 -9.64 9.77
C GLU A 511 -2.74 -9.47 10.53
N PHE A 512 -3.74 -8.86 9.91
CA PHE A 512 -5.06 -8.68 10.52
C PHE A 512 -5.66 -10.04 10.89
N LEU A 513 -5.73 -10.98 9.94
CA LEU A 513 -6.28 -12.31 10.20
C LEU A 513 -5.49 -13.07 11.26
N ALA A 514 -4.16 -12.99 11.26
CA ALA A 514 -3.33 -13.61 12.30
C ALA A 514 -3.59 -12.99 13.68
N ASP A 515 -3.68 -11.66 13.77
CA ASP A 515 -3.99 -10.95 15.01
C ASP A 515 -5.40 -11.31 15.52
N GLU A 516 -6.37 -11.53 14.62
CA GLU A 516 -7.73 -11.97 14.94
C GLU A 516 -7.78 -13.42 15.45
N VAL A 517 -7.01 -14.33 14.86
CA VAL A 517 -6.86 -15.71 15.34
C VAL A 517 -6.16 -15.74 16.70
N ASP A 518 -5.16 -14.89 16.93
CA ASP A 518 -4.52 -14.76 18.24
C ASP A 518 -5.51 -14.26 19.31
N ALA A 519 -6.46 -13.38 18.94
CA ALA A 519 -7.43 -12.81 19.87
C ALA A 519 -8.62 -13.72 20.18
N THR A 520 -9.12 -14.47 19.19
CA THR A 520 -10.35 -15.28 19.30
C THR A 520 -10.10 -16.79 19.29
N GLY A 521 -8.86 -17.21 19.08
CA GLY A 521 -8.50 -18.61 18.85
C GLY A 521 -8.93 -19.09 17.47
N SER A 522 -9.20 -20.39 17.36
CA SER A 522 -9.50 -21.05 16.09
C SER A 522 -10.89 -20.75 15.50
N VAL A 523 -11.76 -20.02 16.21
CA VAL A 523 -13.17 -19.78 15.82
C VAL A 523 -13.27 -19.01 14.50
N ILE A 524 -12.41 -18.02 14.27
CA ILE A 524 -12.41 -17.25 13.02
C ILE A 524 -12.01 -18.11 11.82
N LEU A 525 -11.19 -19.14 12.03
CA LEU A 525 -10.78 -20.05 10.96
C LEU A 525 -11.90 -20.97 10.51
N ASP A 526 -12.90 -21.27 11.35
CA ASP A 526 -14.08 -22.06 10.93
C ASP A 526 -14.79 -21.42 9.72
N LEU A 527 -14.85 -20.08 9.68
CA LEU A 527 -15.51 -19.33 8.60
C LEU A 527 -14.53 -18.90 7.49
N HIS A 528 -13.25 -18.73 7.79
CA HIS A 528 -12.28 -18.07 6.90
C HIS A 528 -11.02 -18.90 6.57
N LEU A 529 -11.01 -20.21 6.82
CA LEU A 529 -9.87 -21.08 6.50
C LEU A 529 -9.35 -20.92 5.07
N ARG A 530 -10.26 -20.93 4.07
CA ARG A 530 -9.87 -20.76 2.65
C ARG A 530 -9.17 -19.43 2.38
N VAL A 531 -9.54 -18.37 3.10
CA VAL A 531 -8.90 -17.07 2.99
C VAL A 531 -7.49 -17.14 3.59
N ALA A 532 -7.33 -17.79 4.75
CA ALA A 532 -6.03 -17.98 5.39
C ALA A 532 -5.06 -18.80 4.52
N GLU A 533 -5.53 -19.90 3.93
CA GLU A 533 -4.75 -20.75 3.02
C GLU A 533 -4.32 -19.98 1.77
N GLU A 534 -5.24 -19.24 1.15
CA GLU A 534 -4.93 -18.48 -0.06
C GLU A 534 -3.99 -17.29 0.23
N LEU A 535 -4.15 -16.64 1.39
CA LEU A 535 -3.20 -15.62 1.87
C LEU A 535 -1.81 -16.24 2.03
N LEU A 536 -1.69 -17.39 2.71
CA LEU A 536 -0.42 -18.09 2.90
C LEU A 536 0.23 -18.46 1.55
N ASN A 537 -0.53 -19.04 0.63
CA ASN A 537 -0.06 -19.40 -0.72
C ASN A 537 0.41 -18.17 -1.49
N THR A 538 -0.34 -17.07 -1.40
CA THR A 538 0.03 -15.81 -2.05
C THR A 538 1.32 -15.25 -1.45
N LEU A 539 1.46 -15.20 -0.13
CA LEU A 539 2.66 -14.74 0.58
C LEU A 539 3.91 -15.57 0.20
N LYS A 540 3.77 -16.89 0.08
CA LYS A 540 4.82 -17.78 -0.43
C LYS A 540 5.23 -17.46 -1.87
N GLY A 541 4.26 -17.11 -2.70
CA GLY A 541 4.48 -16.59 -4.05
C GLY A 541 5.18 -15.22 -4.08
N LEU A 542 4.82 -14.31 -3.17
CA LEU A 542 5.47 -12.99 -3.02
C LEU A 542 6.98 -13.14 -2.82
N GLY A 543 7.39 -14.19 -2.11
CA GLY A 543 8.77 -14.57 -1.87
C GLY A 543 9.62 -14.72 -3.13
N TYR A 544 9.01 -14.88 -4.32
CA TYR A 544 9.74 -14.88 -5.58
C TYR A 544 10.42 -13.52 -5.85
N SER A 545 9.74 -12.43 -5.52
CA SER A 545 10.16 -11.06 -5.87
C SER A 545 10.69 -10.29 -4.68
N GLN A 546 10.20 -10.61 -3.48
CA GLN A 546 10.48 -9.89 -2.24
C GLN A 546 11.29 -10.75 -1.28
N ASN A 547 12.22 -10.12 -0.56
CA ASN A 547 12.95 -10.73 0.55
C ASN A 547 12.81 -9.82 1.78
N SER A 548 11.95 -10.21 2.72
CA SER A 548 11.66 -9.41 3.92
C SER A 548 11.44 -10.31 5.13
N THR A 549 12.07 -9.96 6.25
CA THR A 549 11.87 -10.65 7.53
C THR A 549 10.42 -10.56 8.02
N ARG A 550 9.73 -9.46 7.69
CA ARG A 550 8.30 -9.29 7.98
C ARG A 550 7.45 -10.33 7.25
N LEU A 551 7.77 -10.60 5.98
CA LEU A 551 7.11 -11.60 5.16
C LEU A 551 7.30 -13.01 5.75
N ASP A 552 8.53 -13.36 6.12
CA ASP A 552 8.83 -14.66 6.74
C ASP A 552 8.10 -14.86 8.08
N THR A 553 8.04 -13.80 8.89
CA THR A 553 7.36 -13.84 10.20
C THR A 553 5.87 -14.10 10.04
N ILE A 554 5.20 -13.42 9.11
CA ILE A 554 3.75 -13.61 8.92
C ILE A 554 3.41 -14.96 8.29
N ILE A 555 4.25 -15.47 7.38
CA ILE A 555 4.11 -16.82 6.82
C ILE A 555 4.16 -17.87 7.93
N ALA A 556 5.19 -17.81 8.79
CA ALA A 556 5.34 -18.77 9.89
C ALA A 556 4.17 -18.72 10.88
N ARG A 557 3.65 -17.51 11.17
CA ARG A 557 2.44 -17.33 12.01
C ARG A 557 1.22 -18.03 11.40
N LEU A 558 0.90 -17.76 10.14
CA LEU A 558 -0.24 -18.38 9.46
C LEU A 558 -0.10 -19.90 9.34
N GLU A 559 1.08 -20.41 9.02
CA GLU A 559 1.35 -21.86 8.99
C GLU A 559 1.05 -22.51 10.34
N THR A 560 1.47 -21.88 11.43
CA THR A 560 1.23 -22.38 12.79
C THR A 560 -0.27 -22.40 13.11
N HIS A 561 -1.00 -21.31 12.78
CA HIS A 561 -2.44 -21.23 13.01
C HIS A 561 -3.23 -22.27 12.21
N ILE A 562 -2.93 -22.43 10.92
CA ILE A 562 -3.60 -23.39 10.04
C ILE A 562 -3.31 -24.83 10.50
N ALA A 563 -2.05 -25.13 10.87
CA ALA A 563 -1.68 -26.44 11.39
C ALA A 563 -2.40 -26.77 12.71
N ALA A 564 -2.46 -25.82 13.64
CA ALA A 564 -3.17 -25.98 14.91
C ALA A 564 -4.68 -26.22 14.71
N TYR A 565 -5.31 -25.48 13.79
CA TYR A 565 -6.71 -25.67 13.42
C TYR A 565 -6.97 -27.07 12.85
N ASN A 566 -6.15 -27.51 11.89
CA ASN A 566 -6.31 -28.83 11.26
C ASN A 566 -6.11 -29.98 12.27
N LEU A 567 -5.17 -29.82 13.21
CA LEU A 567 -4.99 -30.78 14.30
C LEU A 567 -6.20 -30.83 15.23
N GLY A 568 -6.77 -29.67 15.58
CA GLY A 568 -8.00 -29.55 16.37
C GLY A 568 -9.18 -30.27 15.72
N LYS A 569 -9.45 -29.99 14.44
CA LYS A 569 -10.54 -30.66 13.68
C LYS A 569 -10.32 -32.16 13.52
N SER A 570 -9.07 -32.60 13.34
CA SER A 570 -8.76 -34.04 13.25
C SER A 570 -9.03 -34.76 14.58
N ASN A 571 -8.73 -34.11 15.71
CA ASN A 571 -9.01 -34.64 17.03
C ASN A 571 -10.51 -34.64 17.35
N GLU A 572 -11.26 -33.59 16.98
CA GLU A 572 -12.73 -33.56 17.09
C GLU A 572 -13.36 -34.71 16.30
N ALA A 573 -12.95 -34.89 15.03
CA ALA A 573 -13.44 -35.98 14.19
C ALA A 573 -13.09 -37.37 14.76
N ALA A 574 -11.90 -37.53 15.36
CA ALA A 574 -11.53 -38.77 16.03
C ALA A 574 -12.39 -39.03 17.27
N VAL A 575 -12.65 -38.00 18.09
CA VAL A 575 -13.52 -38.11 19.27
C VAL A 575 -14.97 -38.42 18.87
N GLU A 576 -15.50 -37.80 17.81
CA GLU A 576 -16.81 -38.13 17.25
C GLU A 576 -16.89 -39.58 16.76
N LEU A 577 -15.82 -40.09 16.14
CA LEU A 577 -15.74 -41.50 15.73
C LEU A 577 -15.73 -42.45 16.94
N PHE A 578 -14.97 -42.11 17.99
CA PHE A 578 -14.87 -42.92 19.21
C PHE A 578 -16.14 -42.85 20.10
N THR A 579 -16.88 -41.74 20.06
CA THR A 579 -18.14 -41.58 20.79
C THR A 579 -19.32 -42.18 20.02
N GLY A 580 -19.32 -42.09 18.69
CA GLY A 580 -20.30 -42.74 17.82
C GLY A 580 -20.20 -44.27 17.79
N LEU A 581 -19.03 -44.84 18.13
CA LEU A 581 -18.84 -46.29 18.32
C LEU A 581 -19.30 -46.80 19.70
N ASN A 582 -19.58 -45.91 20.66
CA ASN A 582 -19.99 -46.27 22.03
C ASN A 582 -21.46 -45.96 22.35
N SER A 583 -22.25 -45.51 21.37
CA SER A 583 -23.69 -45.32 21.54
C SER A 583 -24.48 -46.40 20.81
N GLU A 584 -24.71 -47.53 21.47
CA GLU A 584 -25.95 -48.29 21.21
C GLU A 584 -27.14 -47.40 21.61
N PRO A 585 -28.21 -47.32 20.81
CA PRO A 585 -29.35 -46.50 21.15
C PRO A 585 -30.16 -47.18 22.25
N PRO A 586 -30.58 -46.48 23.32
CA PRO A 586 -31.66 -46.99 24.14
C PRO A 586 -32.96 -46.87 23.33
N GLU A 587 -33.60 -48.03 23.12
CA GLU A 587 -34.92 -48.11 22.52
C GLU A 587 -35.95 -47.27 23.32
N SER A 588 -36.71 -46.46 22.56
CA SER A 588 -38.01 -45.88 22.91
C SER A 588 -38.04 -44.76 23.97
N VAL A 589 -38.53 -43.58 23.57
CA VAL A 589 -39.88 -43.07 23.90
C VAL A 589 -40.03 -41.65 23.30
N MET A 590 -40.91 -41.57 22.30
CA MET A 590 -41.81 -40.45 21.95
C MET A 590 -41.28 -39.05 21.59
N SER A 591 -41.49 -38.73 20.30
CA SER A 591 -42.38 -37.68 19.75
C SER A 591 -42.25 -36.21 20.21
N ASN A 592 -42.37 -35.35 19.19
CA ASN A 592 -42.64 -33.90 19.18
C ASN A 592 -41.43 -32.97 19.24
N MET A 593 -41.03 -32.46 18.06
CA MET A 593 -40.79 -31.03 17.79
C MET A 593 -40.44 -30.82 16.30
N SER A 594 -41.39 -31.11 15.42
CA SER A 594 -41.34 -30.75 13.99
C SER A 594 -41.91 -29.32 13.76
N PHE A 595 -41.39 -28.32 14.48
CA PHE A 595 -41.92 -26.94 14.42
C PHE A 595 -40.88 -25.82 14.19
N LEU A 596 -39.61 -26.09 13.87
CA LEU A 596 -38.60 -25.01 13.76
C LEU A 596 -37.74 -25.02 12.49
N LEU A 597 -38.28 -25.46 11.36
CA LEU A 597 -37.64 -25.26 10.06
C LEU A 597 -38.66 -24.83 9.00
N ASP A 598 -39.14 -23.59 9.11
CA ASP A 598 -39.64 -22.81 7.97
C ASP A 598 -39.49 -21.31 8.28
N GLY A 599 -38.30 -20.78 7.98
CA GLY A 599 -37.93 -19.37 8.16
C GLY A 599 -38.13 -18.55 6.90
N SER A 600 -39.37 -18.42 6.42
CA SER A 600 -39.77 -17.41 5.43
C SER A 600 -40.27 -16.16 6.16
N TRP A 601 -39.37 -15.27 6.60
CA TRP A 601 -39.75 -13.96 7.12
C TRP A 601 -38.70 -12.89 6.75
N MET A 602 -39.01 -12.11 5.71
CA MET A 602 -38.94 -10.64 5.65
C MET A 602 -38.88 -10.17 4.19
N MET A 603 -40.05 -10.05 3.55
CA MET A 603 -40.29 -9.17 2.42
C MET A 603 -41.69 -8.58 2.58
N ASN A 604 -41.78 -7.26 2.41
CA ASN A 604 -42.96 -6.43 2.15
C ASN A 604 -43.92 -6.13 3.31
N THR A 605 -43.82 -4.90 3.81
CA THR A 605 -44.96 -3.98 3.86
C THR A 605 -44.46 -2.53 3.97
N ALA A 606 -44.68 -1.73 2.91
CA ALA A 606 -45.04 -0.31 2.98
C ALA A 606 -45.21 0.27 1.57
N VAL A 607 -46.46 0.37 1.09
CA VAL A 607 -46.98 1.49 0.28
C VAL A 607 -48.49 1.63 0.50
N GLU A 608 -48.88 2.83 0.93
CA GLU A 608 -50.14 3.60 0.78
C GLU A 608 -51.47 3.16 1.42
N ILE A 609 -51.93 4.00 2.38
CA ILE A 609 -53.07 4.92 2.19
C ILE A 609 -52.59 6.34 2.47
#